data_AF-A0A970PL15-F1
#
_entry.id   AF-A0A970PL15-F1
#
_cell.length_a   1.000
_cell.length_b   1.000
_cell.length_c   1.000
_cell.angle_alpha   90.00
_cell.angle_beta   90.00
_cell.angle_gamma   90.00
#
_symmetry.space_group_name_H-M   'P 1'
#
loop_
_entity.id
_entity.type
_entity.pdbx_description
1 polymer ?
#
loop_
_entity_poly.entity_id
_entity_poly.type
_entity_poly.pdbx_seq_one_letter_code
_entity_poly.pdbx_strand_id
1 'polypeptide(L)'
;MLTDLDYQETEVDVEEMDWEESFEQANQLFIQFVLEEDDLDDLEEAVFYWEEMMPEECEAWLEEQTSHIGSSPKLLYLWLLFQEDPLSNINAARHLIQNYPHEVYGYRLMLLTYTQNLPVTQIADDEDAAREMLALDISHMLTYYQGFPDDTYHRMAGIFAYNHMQQMDTAKDILKNAFFDNDRWIDLIDINAMQPIDEYHELMAYFLELYKTNTYQGTREDLGLDLMEYLSEYYFDNQLYEQAIDVLTAADGSAPDYFYQRYMLASSLIEIGDKQRATQVVLYDENA
;
A
#
# COMPACT_ATOMS: atom_id res chain seq x y z
N MET A 1 -45.76 -8.21 51.91
CA MET A 1 -44.38 -8.47 52.41
C MET A 1 -43.53 -8.79 51.20
N LEU A 2 -43.10 -7.74 50.51
CA LEU A 2 -42.05 -7.77 49.50
C LEU A 2 -41.00 -6.81 50.05
N THR A 3 -39.83 -7.36 50.34
CA THR A 3 -38.68 -6.70 50.91
C THR A 3 -38.10 -5.69 49.91
N ASP A 4 -37.93 -4.45 50.38
CA ASP A 4 -37.18 -3.41 49.71
C ASP A 4 -35.75 -3.90 49.44
N LEU A 5 -35.37 -3.97 48.16
CA LEU A 5 -33.99 -4.15 47.74
C LEU A 5 -33.37 -2.76 47.69
N ASP A 6 -32.53 -2.48 48.68
CA ASP A 6 -31.67 -1.31 48.79
C ASP A 6 -30.68 -1.35 47.62
N TYR A 7 -30.91 -0.54 46.59
CA TYR A 7 -29.96 -0.31 45.52
C TYR A 7 -28.90 0.63 46.06
N GLN A 8 -27.77 0.08 46.53
CA GLN A 8 -26.57 0.88 46.76
C GLN A 8 -25.93 1.14 45.39
N GLU A 9 -26.11 2.36 44.86
CA GLU A 9 -25.20 2.92 43.88
C GLU A 9 -23.83 2.99 44.55
N THR A 10 -22.97 2.01 44.27
CA THR A 10 -21.53 2.19 44.40
C THR A 10 -21.12 3.19 43.33
N GLU A 11 -21.03 4.46 43.69
CA GLU A 11 -20.13 5.41 43.03
C GLU A 11 -18.75 4.77 43.06
N VAL A 12 -18.35 4.22 41.91
CA VAL A 12 -16.94 3.95 41.66
C VAL A 12 -16.33 5.34 41.46
N ASP A 13 -15.65 5.85 42.49
CA ASP A 13 -14.67 6.92 42.33
C ASP A 13 -13.68 6.41 41.28
N VAL A 14 -13.89 6.81 40.03
CA VAL A 14 -12.84 6.79 39.03
C VAL A 14 -11.89 7.87 39.53
N GLU A 15 -10.81 7.46 40.23
CA GLU A 15 -9.68 8.35 40.52
C GLU A 15 -9.43 9.15 39.23
N GLU A 16 -9.50 10.48 39.31
CA GLU A 16 -9.17 11.38 38.21
C GLU A 16 -7.79 10.98 37.73
N MET A 17 -7.75 10.16 36.66
CA MET A 17 -6.51 9.71 36.07
C MET A 17 -5.84 10.98 35.57
N ASP A 18 -4.66 11.28 36.08
CA ASP A 18 -3.90 12.44 35.64
C ASP A 18 -3.39 12.14 34.23
N TRP A 19 -4.21 12.54 33.27
CA TRP A 19 -3.96 12.32 31.86
C TRP A 19 -2.64 12.98 31.45
N GLU A 20 -2.26 14.11 32.06
CA GLU A 20 -1.01 14.81 31.75
C GLU A 20 0.22 13.98 32.13
N GLU A 21 0.26 13.39 33.33
CA GLU A 21 1.34 12.49 33.75
C GLU A 21 1.43 11.23 32.88
N SER A 22 0.28 10.74 32.42
CA SER A 22 0.19 9.56 31.53
C SER A 22 0.72 9.87 30.12
N PHE A 23 0.42 11.05 29.58
CA PHE A 23 0.94 11.49 28.27
C PHE A 23 2.44 11.76 28.30
N GLU A 24 2.96 12.40 29.36
CA GLU A 24 4.40 12.63 29.50
C GLU A 24 5.17 11.30 29.56
N GLN A 25 4.67 10.31 30.32
CA GLN A 25 5.26 8.98 30.38
C GLN A 25 5.21 8.27 29.03
N ALA A 26 4.08 8.34 28.31
CA ALA A 26 3.95 7.76 26.97
C ALA A 26 4.95 8.38 25.98
N ASN A 27 5.08 9.72 25.99
CA ASN A 27 6.03 10.43 25.13
C ASN A 27 7.48 9.98 25.36
N GLN A 28 7.89 9.80 26.63
CA GLN A 28 9.22 9.29 26.96
C GLN A 28 9.44 7.84 26.48
N LEU A 29 8.41 7.00 26.50
CA LEU A 29 8.50 5.63 25.99
C LEU A 29 8.69 5.61 24.47
N PHE A 30 7.97 6.45 23.71
CA PHE A 30 8.19 6.57 22.27
C PHE A 30 9.59 7.06 21.94
N ILE A 31 10.07 8.12 22.61
CA ILE A 31 11.44 8.63 22.44
C ILE A 31 12.47 7.53 22.71
N GLN A 32 12.33 6.79 23.82
CA GLN A 32 13.25 5.72 24.16
C GLN A 32 13.22 4.62 23.09
N PHE A 33 12.04 4.19 22.67
CA PHE A 33 11.87 3.17 21.65
C PHE A 33 12.54 3.57 20.33
N VAL A 34 12.28 4.78 19.83
CA VAL A 34 12.85 5.30 18.57
C VAL A 34 14.39 5.37 18.60
N LEU A 35 14.97 5.65 19.78
CA LEU A 35 16.41 5.70 19.94
C LEU A 35 17.07 4.32 20.02
N GLU A 36 16.37 3.32 20.55
CA GLU A 36 16.90 1.97 20.81
C GLU A 36 16.61 0.97 19.67
N GLU A 37 15.50 1.11 18.97
CA GLU A 37 15.08 0.21 17.89
C GLU A 37 15.79 0.53 16.58
N ASP A 38 16.16 -0.50 15.82
CA ASP A 38 16.82 -0.40 14.52
C ASP A 38 16.00 -1.04 13.39
N ASP A 39 14.97 -1.83 13.69
CA ASP A 39 14.00 -2.31 12.71
C ASP A 39 13.13 -1.14 12.21
N LEU A 40 13.21 -0.85 10.92
CA LEU A 40 12.50 0.28 10.33
C LEU A 40 10.99 0.12 10.30
N ASP A 41 10.48 -1.11 10.20
CA ASP A 41 9.03 -1.30 10.16
C ASP A 41 8.43 -1.03 11.54
N ASP A 42 9.09 -1.52 12.59
CA ASP A 42 8.68 -1.26 13.98
C ASP A 42 8.82 0.23 14.32
N LEU A 43 9.85 0.91 13.82
CA LEU A 43 10.02 2.36 13.96
C LEU A 43 8.92 3.16 13.25
N GLU A 44 8.61 2.82 11.99
CA GLU A 44 7.54 3.47 11.22
C GLU A 44 6.20 3.34 11.94
N GLU A 45 5.87 2.13 12.41
CA GLU A 45 4.64 1.85 13.15
C GLU A 45 4.57 2.60 14.48
N ALA A 46 5.66 2.59 15.27
CA ALA A 46 5.72 3.30 16.54
C ALA A 46 5.59 4.82 16.35
N VAL A 47 6.25 5.38 15.34
CA VAL A 47 6.23 6.81 15.05
C VAL A 47 4.89 7.25 14.47
N PHE A 48 4.22 6.41 13.67
CA PHE A 48 2.83 6.61 13.26
C PHE A 48 1.89 6.67 14.47
N TYR A 49 1.97 5.71 15.39
CA TYR A 49 1.16 5.75 16.62
C TYR A 49 1.48 6.96 17.50
N TRP A 50 2.74 7.36 17.56
CA TRP A 50 3.14 8.55 18.30
C TRP A 50 2.51 9.80 17.71
N GLU A 51 2.57 9.98 16.40
CA GLU A 51 1.96 11.11 15.70
C GLU A 51 0.43 11.12 15.87
N GLU A 52 -0.26 9.98 15.76
CA GLU A 52 -1.71 9.90 15.97
C GLU A 52 -2.12 10.27 17.40
N MET A 53 -1.30 9.93 18.40
CA MET A 53 -1.61 10.17 19.82
C MET A 53 -1.21 11.56 20.29
N MET A 54 -0.05 12.05 19.86
CA MET A 54 0.65 13.24 20.36
C MET A 54 1.40 13.93 19.19
N PRO A 55 0.67 14.51 18.21
CA PRO A 55 1.25 15.01 16.97
C PRO A 55 2.23 16.16 17.20
N GLU A 56 1.87 17.12 18.06
CA GLU A 56 2.72 18.29 18.34
C GLU A 56 4.05 17.88 18.99
N GLU A 57 4.03 16.92 19.92
CA GLU A 57 5.23 16.42 20.60
C GLU A 57 6.13 15.59 19.67
N CYS A 58 5.53 14.71 18.85
CA CYS A 58 6.24 13.89 17.88
C CYS A 58 6.97 14.78 16.85
N GLU A 59 6.23 15.70 16.23
CA GLU A 59 6.76 16.62 15.22
C GLU A 59 7.87 17.51 15.79
N ALA A 60 7.62 18.12 16.95
CA ALA A 60 8.61 19.02 17.58
C ALA A 60 9.90 18.28 17.95
N TRP A 61 9.78 17.04 18.46
CA TRP A 61 10.96 16.25 18.80
C TRP A 61 11.75 15.83 17.56
N LEU A 62 11.07 15.32 16.53
CA LEU A 62 11.71 14.92 15.27
C LEU A 62 12.36 16.12 14.55
N GLU A 63 11.71 17.28 14.52
CA GLU A 63 12.29 18.51 13.97
C GLU A 63 13.55 18.93 14.76
N GLU A 64 13.50 18.91 16.10
CA GLU A 64 14.67 19.25 16.93
C GLU A 64 15.85 18.32 16.62
N GLN A 65 15.62 17.01 16.58
CA GLN A 65 16.67 16.01 16.30
C GLN A 65 17.24 16.10 14.89
N THR A 66 16.50 16.66 13.93
CA THR A 66 16.90 16.71 12.51
C THR A 66 17.42 18.07 12.07
N SER A 67 17.19 19.13 12.86
CA SER A 67 17.58 20.52 12.56
C SER A 67 19.09 20.81 12.46
N HIS A 68 19.96 19.84 12.80
CA HIS A 68 21.41 20.03 12.87
C HIS A 68 22.17 19.36 11.71
N ILE A 69 23.34 19.91 11.37
CA ILE A 69 24.24 19.24 10.42
C ILE A 69 24.82 18.00 11.10
N GLY A 70 24.61 16.83 10.48
CA GLY A 70 25.07 15.53 11.01
C GLY A 70 24.01 14.76 11.80
N SER A 71 22.73 15.18 11.72
CA SER A 71 21.60 14.40 12.23
C SER A 71 21.60 12.97 11.70
N SER A 72 21.11 12.05 12.52
CA SER A 72 20.98 10.64 12.15
C SER A 72 20.11 10.51 10.88
N PRO A 73 20.57 9.79 9.83
CA PRO A 73 19.75 9.57 8.64
C PRO A 73 18.46 8.80 8.95
N LYS A 74 18.46 7.98 10.02
CA LYS A 74 17.27 7.30 10.56
C LYS A 74 16.21 8.28 11.04
N LEU A 75 16.60 9.25 11.88
CA LEU A 75 15.67 10.25 12.41
C LEU A 75 15.22 11.23 11.33
N LEU A 76 16.12 11.58 10.41
CA LEU A 76 15.78 12.41 9.25
C LEU A 76 14.74 11.71 8.36
N TYR A 77 14.87 10.40 8.15
CA TYR A 77 13.88 9.60 7.45
C TYR A 77 12.50 9.62 8.12
N LEU A 78 12.45 9.33 9.42
CA LEU A 78 11.19 9.32 10.17
C LEU A 78 10.48 10.68 10.15
N TRP A 79 11.23 11.78 10.25
CA TRP A 79 10.67 13.13 10.12
C TRP A 79 10.10 13.41 8.72
N LEU A 80 10.75 12.89 7.67
CA LEU A 80 10.34 13.09 6.28
C LEU A 80 9.05 12.32 5.92
N LEU A 81 8.72 11.24 6.63
CA LEU A 81 7.49 10.48 6.39
C LEU A 81 6.22 11.31 6.58
N PHE A 82 6.27 12.32 7.46
CA PHE A 82 5.13 13.20 7.77
C PHE A 82 5.08 14.47 6.93
N GLN A 83 6.06 14.71 6.07
CA GLN A 83 6.05 15.92 5.24
C GLN A 83 5.06 15.75 4.09
N GLU A 84 4.13 16.69 3.98
CA GLU A 84 3.04 16.63 3.00
C GLU A 84 3.51 16.83 1.55
N ASP A 85 4.63 17.54 1.32
CA ASP A 85 5.11 17.86 -0.04
C ASP A 85 5.94 16.70 -0.63
N PRO A 86 5.41 15.96 -1.61
CA PRO A 86 6.12 14.80 -2.16
C PRO A 86 7.36 15.19 -2.96
N LEU A 87 7.39 16.40 -3.56
CA LEU A 87 8.57 16.87 -4.29
C LEU A 87 9.74 17.16 -3.34
N SER A 88 9.45 17.72 -2.17
CA SER A 88 10.43 17.89 -1.11
C SER A 88 10.94 16.53 -0.63
N ASN A 89 10.07 15.53 -0.47
CA ASN A 89 10.46 14.18 -0.07
C ASN A 89 11.36 13.47 -1.09
N ILE A 90 11.06 13.57 -2.39
CA ILE A 90 11.95 13.02 -3.43
C ILE A 90 13.33 13.67 -3.37
N ASN A 91 13.40 14.99 -3.22
CA ASN A 91 14.69 15.68 -3.16
C ASN A 91 15.47 15.32 -1.89
N ALA A 92 14.78 15.19 -0.75
CA ALA A 92 15.37 14.73 0.49
C ALA A 92 15.86 13.28 0.39
N ALA A 93 15.10 12.41 -0.27
CA ALA A 93 15.48 11.03 -0.56
C ALA A 93 16.74 10.94 -1.43
N ARG A 94 16.84 11.73 -2.51
CA ARG A 94 18.06 11.85 -3.33
C ARG A 94 19.25 12.30 -2.50
N HIS A 95 19.05 13.28 -1.61
CA HIS A 95 20.10 13.75 -0.71
C HIS A 95 20.55 12.67 0.28
N LEU A 96 19.62 11.91 0.86
CA LEU A 96 19.92 10.76 1.73
C LEU A 96 20.72 9.69 0.97
N ILE A 97 20.29 9.31 -0.23
CA ILE A 97 21.00 8.34 -1.09
C ILE A 97 22.41 8.83 -1.42
N GLN A 98 22.57 10.11 -1.75
CA GLN A 98 23.87 10.65 -2.13
C GLN A 98 24.86 10.66 -0.96
N ASN A 99 24.41 10.99 0.25
CA ASN A 99 25.29 11.11 1.41
C ASN A 99 25.44 9.79 2.18
N TYR A 100 24.44 8.91 2.11
CA TYR A 100 24.36 7.64 2.83
C TYR A 100 23.95 6.49 1.89
N PRO A 101 24.73 6.21 0.82
CA PRO A 101 24.34 5.24 -0.21
C PRO A 101 24.30 3.77 0.26
N HIS A 102 24.80 3.50 1.47
CA HIS A 102 24.79 2.17 2.08
C HIS A 102 23.72 2.04 3.16
N GLU A 103 22.90 3.07 3.35
CA GLU A 103 21.77 3.09 4.27
C GLU A 103 20.47 3.05 3.48
N VAL A 104 19.46 2.34 3.99
CA VAL A 104 18.23 2.07 3.23
C VAL A 104 17.27 3.26 3.17
N TYR A 105 17.36 4.16 4.15
CA TYR A 105 16.42 5.26 4.42
C TYR A 105 16.03 6.09 3.18
N GLY A 106 17.02 6.53 2.41
CA GLY A 106 16.75 7.36 1.23
C GLY A 106 16.06 6.58 0.11
N TYR A 107 16.38 5.29 -0.04
CA TYR A 107 15.75 4.44 -1.04
C TYR A 107 14.31 4.10 -0.69
N ARG A 108 14.06 3.74 0.58
CA ARG A 108 12.71 3.46 1.08
C ARG A 108 11.81 4.69 0.98
N LEU A 109 12.29 5.86 1.43
CA LEU A 109 11.56 7.14 1.31
C LEU A 109 11.18 7.44 -0.14
N MET A 110 12.13 7.27 -1.06
CA MET A 110 11.88 7.52 -2.48
C MET A 110 10.77 6.60 -3.02
N LEU A 111 10.84 5.30 -2.73
CA LEU A 111 9.84 4.34 -3.19
C LEU A 111 8.45 4.71 -2.68
N LEU A 112 8.32 4.85 -1.36
CA LEU A 112 7.03 5.16 -0.72
C LEU A 112 6.46 6.49 -1.23
N THR A 113 7.31 7.49 -1.45
CA THR A 113 6.86 8.78 -2.01
C THR A 113 6.27 8.62 -3.42
N TYR A 114 6.91 7.83 -4.28
CA TYR A 114 6.41 7.57 -5.63
C TYR A 114 5.14 6.71 -5.67
N THR A 115 4.96 5.81 -4.71
CA THR A 115 3.88 4.80 -4.75
C THR A 115 2.69 5.11 -3.86
N GLN A 116 2.84 5.98 -2.84
CA GLN A 116 1.78 6.33 -1.90
C GLN A 116 1.42 7.83 -1.95
N ASN A 117 2.43 8.71 -2.04
CA ASN A 117 2.25 10.16 -1.84
C ASN A 117 2.17 10.96 -3.16
N LEU A 118 2.47 10.32 -4.29
CA LEU A 118 2.29 10.86 -5.64
C LEU A 118 1.36 9.95 -6.46
N PRO A 119 0.08 9.79 -6.08
CA PRO A 119 -0.86 9.16 -6.98
C PRO A 119 -0.86 9.98 -8.27
N VAL A 120 -0.56 9.32 -9.40
CA VAL A 120 -0.36 9.97 -10.71
C VAL A 120 -1.55 10.85 -11.14
N THR A 121 -2.72 10.60 -10.56
CA THR A 121 -3.95 11.39 -10.73
C THR A 121 -3.90 12.81 -10.13
N GLN A 122 -3.01 13.08 -9.17
CA GLN A 122 -2.88 14.38 -8.49
C GLN A 122 -1.82 15.31 -9.11
N ILE A 123 -1.06 14.84 -10.09
CA ILE A 123 -0.09 15.65 -10.84
C ILE A 123 -0.79 16.32 -12.03
N ALA A 124 -1.93 16.96 -11.75
CA ALA A 124 -2.79 17.54 -12.78
C ALA A 124 -2.22 18.82 -13.42
N ASP A 125 -1.10 19.35 -12.91
CA ASP A 125 -0.48 20.57 -13.43
C ASP A 125 0.85 20.35 -14.20
N ASP A 126 1.54 19.21 -14.06
CA ASP A 126 2.72 18.85 -14.89
C ASP A 126 3.10 17.35 -14.81
N GLU A 127 2.23 16.49 -15.36
CA GLU A 127 2.45 15.03 -15.44
C GLU A 127 3.80 14.68 -16.12
N ASP A 128 4.23 15.50 -17.08
CA ASP A 128 5.48 15.32 -17.82
C ASP A 128 6.71 15.51 -16.90
N ALA A 129 6.73 16.55 -16.06
CA ALA A 129 7.83 16.77 -15.12
C ALA A 129 7.98 15.62 -14.10
N ALA A 130 6.87 15.06 -13.62
CA ALA A 130 6.90 13.93 -12.71
C ALA A 130 7.41 12.65 -13.38
N ARG A 131 6.97 12.38 -14.62
CA ARG A 131 7.48 11.27 -15.45
C ARG A 131 8.98 11.43 -15.72
N GLU A 132 9.46 12.64 -16.01
CA GLU A 132 10.89 12.92 -16.20
C GLU A 132 11.71 12.68 -14.93
N MET A 133 11.21 13.14 -13.78
CA MET A 133 11.87 12.89 -12.49
C MET A 133 11.95 11.39 -12.18
N LEU A 134 10.85 10.66 -12.38
CA LEU A 134 10.81 9.22 -12.15
C LEU A 134 11.81 8.48 -13.05
N ALA A 135 11.89 8.86 -14.33
CA ALA A 135 12.83 8.26 -15.27
C ALA A 135 14.30 8.45 -14.85
N LEU A 136 14.64 9.56 -14.18
CA LEU A 136 15.98 9.80 -13.63
C LEU A 136 16.23 8.94 -12.36
N ASP A 137 15.21 8.76 -11.54
CA ASP A 137 15.31 8.09 -10.24
C ASP A 137 15.18 6.57 -10.31
N ILE A 138 14.72 6.00 -11.44
CA ILE A 138 14.48 4.56 -11.55
C ILE A 138 15.71 3.70 -11.24
N SER A 139 16.91 4.22 -11.50
CA SER A 139 18.17 3.53 -11.17
C SER A 139 18.39 3.36 -9.65
N HIS A 140 17.82 4.26 -8.84
CA HIS A 140 17.84 4.14 -7.38
C HIS A 140 16.94 2.99 -6.91
N MET A 141 15.79 2.76 -7.55
CA MET A 141 14.91 1.62 -7.24
C MET A 141 15.59 0.27 -7.52
N LEU A 142 16.33 0.17 -8.62
CA LEU A 142 17.15 -1.02 -8.89
C LEU A 142 18.26 -1.21 -7.86
N THR A 143 18.92 -0.12 -7.46
CA THR A 143 19.96 -0.16 -6.43
C THR A 143 19.38 -0.63 -5.10
N TYR A 144 18.18 -0.15 -4.76
CA TYR A 144 17.46 -0.55 -3.56
C TYR A 144 17.16 -2.06 -3.57
N TYR A 145 16.49 -2.53 -4.62
CA TYR A 145 16.14 -3.94 -4.80
C TYR A 145 17.33 -4.89 -4.65
N GLN A 146 18.49 -4.50 -5.20
CA GLN A 146 19.71 -5.32 -5.21
C GLN A 146 20.54 -5.17 -3.94
N GLY A 147 20.53 -3.99 -3.32
CA GLY A 147 21.43 -3.61 -2.22
C GLY A 147 20.90 -3.95 -0.83
N PHE A 148 19.57 -4.03 -0.67
CA PHE A 148 18.94 -4.18 0.64
C PHE A 148 17.93 -5.34 0.66
N PRO A 149 18.38 -6.60 0.45
CA PRO A 149 17.48 -7.76 0.31
C PRO A 149 16.72 -8.14 1.58
N ASP A 150 17.14 -7.63 2.73
CA ASP A 150 16.50 -7.89 4.03
C ASP A 150 15.45 -6.81 4.38
N ASP A 151 15.34 -5.76 3.57
CA ASP A 151 14.42 -4.64 3.81
C ASP A 151 13.03 -4.89 3.22
N THR A 152 11.98 -4.60 3.98
CA THR A 152 10.58 -4.94 3.68
C THR A 152 10.11 -4.55 2.28
N TYR A 153 10.50 -3.38 1.76
CA TYR A 153 9.98 -2.89 0.48
C TYR A 153 10.93 -3.14 -0.70
N HIS A 154 12.03 -3.88 -0.51
CA HIS A 154 13.05 -4.03 -1.55
C HIS A 154 12.50 -4.68 -2.83
N ARG A 155 11.64 -5.71 -2.71
CA ARG A 155 11.03 -6.38 -3.87
C ARG A 155 10.02 -5.50 -4.59
N MET A 156 9.27 -4.69 -3.83
CA MET A 156 8.37 -3.68 -4.38
C MET A 156 9.15 -2.68 -5.26
N ALA A 157 10.32 -2.22 -4.83
CA ALA A 157 11.20 -1.39 -5.65
C ALA A 157 11.64 -2.08 -6.94
N GLY A 158 11.97 -3.38 -6.86
CA GLY A 158 12.35 -4.19 -8.03
C GLY A 158 11.21 -4.29 -9.04
N ILE A 159 10.00 -4.63 -8.57
CA ILE A 159 8.80 -4.72 -9.40
C ILE A 159 8.53 -3.38 -10.09
N PHE A 160 8.53 -2.29 -9.32
CA PHE A 160 8.30 -0.94 -9.83
C PHE A 160 9.33 -0.54 -10.90
N ALA A 161 10.62 -0.80 -10.64
CA ALA A 161 11.70 -0.52 -11.58
C ALA A 161 11.61 -1.31 -12.88
N TYR A 162 11.44 -2.64 -12.78
CA TYR A 162 11.39 -3.51 -13.96
C TYR A 162 10.12 -3.31 -14.77
N ASN A 163 8.99 -2.97 -14.14
CA ASN A 163 7.79 -2.58 -14.86
C ASN A 163 8.02 -1.30 -15.69
N HIS A 164 8.56 -0.25 -15.08
CA HIS A 164 8.89 1.00 -15.77
C HIS A 164 9.88 0.79 -16.94
N MET A 165 10.81 -0.13 -16.80
CA MET A 165 11.77 -0.52 -17.85
C MET A 165 11.18 -1.44 -18.93
N GLN A 166 9.87 -1.72 -18.89
CA GLN A 166 9.18 -2.65 -19.79
C GLN A 166 9.75 -4.08 -19.75
N GLN A 167 10.26 -4.50 -18.59
CA GLN A 167 10.76 -5.85 -18.32
C GLN A 167 9.72 -6.64 -17.51
N MET A 168 8.52 -6.76 -18.08
CA MET A 168 7.34 -7.33 -17.44
C MET A 168 7.56 -8.73 -16.86
N ASP A 169 8.25 -9.62 -17.59
CA ASP A 169 8.53 -10.98 -17.10
C ASP A 169 9.36 -10.97 -15.81
N THR A 170 10.33 -10.06 -15.71
CA THR A 170 11.15 -9.91 -14.49
C THR A 170 10.33 -9.35 -13.34
N ALA A 171 9.49 -8.35 -13.60
CA ALA A 171 8.58 -7.82 -12.58
C ALA A 171 7.61 -8.90 -12.07
N LYS A 172 7.03 -9.72 -12.96
CA LYS A 172 6.16 -10.86 -12.61
C LYS A 172 6.89 -11.90 -11.77
N ASP A 173 8.13 -12.26 -12.12
CA ASP A 173 8.92 -13.21 -11.34
C ASP A 173 9.20 -12.69 -9.91
N ILE A 174 9.49 -11.39 -9.75
CA ILE A 174 9.70 -10.79 -8.43
C ILE A 174 8.39 -10.77 -7.64
N LEU A 175 7.28 -10.33 -8.24
CA LEU A 175 5.96 -10.31 -7.61
C LEU A 175 5.53 -11.71 -7.15
N LYS A 176 5.76 -12.73 -7.99
CA LYS A 176 5.48 -14.11 -7.65
C LYS A 176 6.24 -14.55 -6.39
N ASN A 177 7.54 -14.24 -6.31
CA ASN A 177 8.33 -14.59 -5.14
C ASN A 177 7.87 -13.82 -3.89
N ALA A 178 7.60 -12.52 -4.02
CA ALA A 178 7.05 -11.70 -2.94
C ALA A 178 5.73 -12.28 -2.41
N PHE A 179 4.84 -12.69 -3.32
CA PHE A 179 3.56 -13.30 -2.99
C PHE A 179 3.72 -14.61 -2.20
N PHE A 180 4.55 -15.54 -2.69
CA PHE A 180 4.73 -16.84 -2.03
C PHE A 180 5.53 -16.76 -0.72
N ASP A 181 6.45 -15.80 -0.61
CA ASP A 181 7.22 -15.57 0.62
C ASP A 181 6.43 -14.76 1.67
N ASN A 182 5.24 -14.25 1.31
CA ASN A 182 4.39 -13.42 2.16
C ASN A 182 5.07 -12.13 2.59
N ASP A 183 5.71 -11.44 1.65
CA ASP A 183 6.25 -10.12 1.90
C ASP A 183 5.17 -9.21 2.54
N ARG A 184 5.49 -8.57 3.66
CA ARG A 184 4.55 -7.76 4.47
C ARG A 184 3.89 -6.64 3.65
N TRP A 185 4.64 -6.02 2.74
CA TRP A 185 4.15 -4.89 1.93
C TRP A 185 2.93 -5.23 1.06
N ILE A 186 2.73 -6.50 0.69
CA ILE A 186 1.57 -6.95 -0.11
C ILE A 186 0.25 -6.64 0.60
N ASP A 187 0.24 -6.74 1.92
CA ASP A 187 -0.95 -6.51 2.74
C ASP A 187 -1.07 -5.04 3.20
N LEU A 188 0.01 -4.25 3.05
CA LEU A 188 0.07 -2.85 3.52
C LEU A 188 -0.13 -1.84 2.40
N ILE A 189 0.24 -2.18 1.17
CA ILE A 189 0.25 -1.28 0.03
C ILE A 189 -0.86 -1.66 -0.93
N ASP A 190 -1.73 -0.69 -1.23
CA ASP A 190 -2.67 -0.84 -2.34
C ASP A 190 -1.90 -0.84 -3.67
N ILE A 191 -1.79 -2.02 -4.28
CA ILE A 191 -1.10 -2.19 -5.56
C ILE A 191 -1.77 -1.39 -6.69
N ASN A 192 -3.06 -1.08 -6.57
CA ASN A 192 -3.79 -0.26 -7.53
C ASN A 192 -3.31 1.20 -7.51
N ALA A 193 -2.75 1.65 -6.39
CA ALA A 193 -2.25 3.02 -6.22
C ALA A 193 -0.78 3.19 -6.64
N MET A 194 -0.03 2.11 -6.86
CA MET A 194 1.41 2.16 -7.12
C MET A 194 1.76 2.86 -8.45
N GLN A 195 0.98 2.65 -9.52
CA GLN A 195 1.20 3.20 -10.85
C GLN A 195 -0.14 3.36 -11.59
N PRO A 196 -0.21 4.21 -12.63
CA PRO A 196 -1.41 4.31 -13.46
C PRO A 196 -1.79 2.95 -14.02
N ILE A 197 -3.08 2.65 -14.05
CA ILE A 197 -3.57 1.37 -14.54
C ILE A 197 -3.12 1.09 -15.99
N ASP A 198 -2.99 2.12 -16.84
CA ASP A 198 -2.45 2.02 -18.20
C ASP A 198 -1.03 1.43 -18.27
N GLU A 199 -0.23 1.58 -17.21
CA GLU A 199 1.15 1.11 -17.15
C GLU A 199 1.32 -0.18 -16.32
N TYR A 200 0.28 -0.59 -15.58
CA TYR A 200 0.39 -1.64 -14.56
C TYR A 200 -0.68 -2.74 -14.64
N HIS A 201 -1.70 -2.59 -15.49
CA HIS A 201 -2.80 -3.55 -15.59
C HIS A 201 -2.34 -4.99 -15.88
N GLU A 202 -1.26 -5.20 -16.64
CA GLU A 202 -0.72 -6.53 -16.90
C GLU A 202 -0.13 -7.20 -15.65
N LEU A 203 0.51 -6.42 -14.78
CA LEU A 203 1.06 -6.93 -13.54
C LEU A 203 -0.06 -7.19 -12.53
N MET A 204 -1.03 -6.27 -12.43
CA MET A 204 -2.22 -6.45 -11.60
C MET A 204 -3.01 -7.70 -12.00
N ALA A 205 -3.18 -7.94 -13.30
CA ALA A 205 -3.86 -9.14 -13.80
C ALA A 205 -3.10 -10.42 -13.45
N TYR A 206 -1.76 -10.39 -13.53
CA TYR A 206 -0.93 -11.49 -13.07
C TYR A 206 -1.05 -11.70 -11.56
N PHE A 207 -1.15 -10.63 -10.78
CA PHE A 207 -1.35 -10.73 -9.34
C PHE A 207 -2.68 -11.39 -8.99
N LEU A 208 -3.75 -10.98 -9.67
CA LEU A 208 -5.07 -11.61 -9.55
C LEU A 208 -5.03 -13.11 -9.93
N GLU A 209 -4.26 -13.49 -10.96
CA GLU A 209 -4.07 -14.90 -11.31
C GLU A 209 -3.41 -15.70 -10.17
N LEU A 210 -2.40 -15.13 -9.51
CA LEU A 210 -1.80 -15.74 -8.33
C LEU A 210 -2.83 -15.95 -7.21
N TYR A 211 -3.71 -14.97 -6.96
CA TYR A 211 -4.80 -15.12 -6.00
C TYR A 211 -5.81 -16.21 -6.40
N LYS A 212 -6.30 -16.19 -7.63
CA LYS A 212 -7.29 -17.16 -8.11
C LYS A 212 -6.80 -18.61 -8.06
N THR A 213 -5.50 -18.81 -8.30
CA THR A 213 -4.90 -20.15 -8.38
C THR A 213 -4.39 -20.69 -7.04
N ASN A 214 -4.29 -19.84 -6.02
CA ASN A 214 -3.83 -20.21 -4.69
C ASN A 214 -4.92 -19.91 -3.67
N THR A 215 -5.52 -20.95 -3.08
CA THR A 215 -6.55 -20.83 -2.04
C THR A 215 -5.99 -20.16 -0.79
N TYR A 216 -6.08 -18.83 -0.73
CA TYR A 216 -5.77 -18.05 0.46
C TYR A 216 -7.01 -17.94 1.35
N GLN A 217 -6.82 -18.06 2.66
CA GLN A 217 -7.84 -17.77 3.68
C GLN A 217 -7.34 -16.55 4.48
N GLY A 218 -8.11 -15.46 4.54
CA GLY A 218 -7.79 -14.28 5.35
C GLY A 218 -8.00 -12.93 4.66
N THR A 219 -7.36 -11.87 5.18
CA THR A 219 -7.44 -10.45 4.74
C THR A 219 -7.10 -10.19 3.28
N ARG A 220 -6.56 -11.19 2.57
CA ARG A 220 -6.16 -11.12 1.17
C ARG A 220 -7.29 -11.41 0.18
N GLU A 221 -8.44 -11.88 0.64
CA GLU A 221 -9.62 -12.09 -0.20
C GLU A 221 -10.15 -10.75 -0.74
N ASP A 222 -10.15 -9.71 0.10
CA ASP A 222 -10.57 -8.36 -0.27
C ASP A 222 -9.68 -7.77 -1.37
N LEU A 223 -8.35 -7.94 -1.28
CA LEU A 223 -7.41 -7.47 -2.31
C LEU A 223 -7.67 -8.12 -3.69
N GLY A 224 -8.03 -9.41 -3.72
CA GLY A 224 -8.40 -10.09 -4.96
C GLY A 224 -9.68 -9.52 -5.59
N LEU A 225 -10.65 -9.10 -4.77
CA LEU A 225 -11.87 -8.44 -5.22
C LEU A 225 -11.58 -7.02 -5.75
N ASP A 226 -10.75 -6.26 -5.04
CA ASP A 226 -10.34 -4.90 -5.46
C ASP A 226 -9.63 -4.95 -6.81
N LEU A 227 -8.63 -5.83 -6.96
CA LEU A 227 -7.93 -6.03 -8.24
C LEU A 227 -8.89 -6.40 -9.38
N MET A 228 -9.87 -7.27 -9.10
CA MET A 228 -10.88 -7.67 -10.08
C MET A 228 -11.76 -6.48 -10.49
N GLU A 229 -12.18 -5.65 -9.54
CA GLU A 229 -12.98 -4.45 -9.79
C GLU A 229 -12.23 -3.49 -10.72
N TYR A 230 -11.05 -3.01 -10.31
CA TYR A 230 -10.25 -2.04 -11.08
C TYR A 230 -9.92 -2.54 -12.50
N LEU A 231 -9.47 -3.79 -12.62
CA LEU A 231 -9.11 -4.35 -13.93
C LEU A 231 -10.33 -4.55 -14.83
N SER A 232 -11.46 -4.99 -14.26
CA SER A 232 -12.66 -5.24 -15.04
C SER A 232 -13.23 -3.95 -15.64
N GLU A 233 -13.24 -2.86 -14.88
CA GLU A 233 -13.65 -1.54 -15.36
C GLU A 233 -12.71 -1.04 -16.45
N TYR A 234 -11.40 -1.09 -16.20
CA TYR A 234 -10.39 -0.67 -17.17
C TYR A 234 -10.50 -1.41 -18.49
N TYR A 235 -10.57 -2.75 -18.46
CA TYR A 235 -10.68 -3.55 -19.67
C TYR A 235 -12.02 -3.36 -20.37
N PHE A 236 -13.11 -3.21 -19.63
CA PHE A 236 -14.43 -2.98 -20.21
C PHE A 236 -14.51 -1.63 -20.94
N ASP A 237 -14.05 -0.55 -20.30
CA ASP A 237 -14.09 0.81 -20.85
C ASP A 237 -13.18 0.95 -22.08
N ASN A 238 -12.07 0.21 -22.12
CA ASN A 238 -11.16 0.15 -23.26
C ASN A 238 -11.55 -0.90 -24.32
N GLN A 239 -12.71 -1.54 -24.19
CA GLN A 239 -13.23 -2.55 -25.13
C GLN A 239 -12.31 -3.78 -25.27
N LEU A 240 -11.53 -4.07 -24.24
CA LEU A 240 -10.68 -5.26 -24.10
C LEU A 240 -11.51 -6.41 -23.50
N TYR A 241 -12.56 -6.81 -24.22
CA TYR A 241 -13.60 -7.69 -23.70
C TYR A 241 -13.11 -9.09 -23.32
N GLU A 242 -12.11 -9.64 -24.03
CA GLU A 242 -11.53 -10.94 -23.65
C GLU A 242 -10.84 -10.87 -22.29
N GLN A 243 -10.07 -9.81 -22.04
CA GLN A 243 -9.40 -9.56 -20.77
C GLN A 243 -10.40 -9.29 -19.64
N ALA A 244 -11.48 -8.52 -19.92
CA ALA A 244 -12.55 -8.31 -18.96
C ALA A 244 -13.21 -9.63 -18.56
N ILE A 245 -13.44 -10.55 -19.51
CA ILE A 245 -13.99 -11.89 -19.25
C ILE A 245 -13.02 -12.70 -18.37
N ASP A 246 -11.72 -12.70 -18.68
CA ASP A 246 -10.70 -13.47 -17.94
C ASP A 246 -10.59 -13.00 -16.48
N VAL A 247 -10.65 -11.69 -16.26
CA VAL A 247 -10.63 -11.08 -14.92
C VAL A 247 -11.93 -11.37 -14.15
N LEU A 248 -13.09 -11.28 -14.80
CA LEU A 248 -14.39 -11.46 -14.13
C LEU A 248 -14.79 -12.93 -13.91
N THR A 249 -14.17 -13.87 -14.61
CA THR A 249 -14.48 -15.30 -14.46
C THR A 249 -13.69 -15.89 -13.28
N ALA A 250 -14.38 -16.50 -12.31
CA ALA A 250 -13.73 -17.20 -11.22
C ALA A 250 -12.97 -18.45 -11.70
N ALA A 251 -12.06 -18.97 -10.88
CA ALA A 251 -11.26 -20.15 -11.24
C ALA A 251 -12.11 -21.40 -11.53
N ASP A 252 -13.28 -21.53 -10.90
CA ASP A 252 -14.24 -22.61 -11.13
C ASP A 252 -15.23 -22.33 -12.28
N GLY A 253 -15.10 -21.17 -12.94
CA GLY A 253 -15.97 -20.74 -14.03
C GLY A 253 -17.28 -20.11 -13.57
N SER A 254 -17.47 -19.89 -12.26
CA SER A 254 -18.65 -19.18 -11.73
C SER A 254 -18.64 -17.69 -12.11
N ALA A 255 -19.84 -17.10 -12.12
CA ALA A 255 -20.04 -15.68 -12.34
C ALA A 255 -19.84 -14.92 -11.00
N PRO A 256 -19.40 -13.65 -11.06
CA PRO A 256 -19.25 -12.83 -9.85
C PRO A 256 -20.60 -12.59 -9.19
N ASP A 257 -20.63 -12.40 -7.87
CA ASP A 257 -21.87 -12.11 -7.14
C ASP A 257 -22.33 -10.67 -7.34
N TYR A 258 -21.41 -9.73 -7.56
CA TYR A 258 -21.77 -8.32 -7.70
C TYR A 258 -22.49 -8.03 -9.02
N PHE A 259 -23.63 -7.34 -8.95
CA PHE A 259 -24.50 -7.10 -10.12
C PHE A 259 -23.77 -6.38 -11.26
N TYR A 260 -22.98 -5.35 -10.95
CA TYR A 260 -22.27 -4.57 -11.99
C TYR A 260 -21.19 -5.40 -12.70
N GLN A 261 -20.46 -6.22 -11.96
CA GLN A 261 -19.48 -7.16 -12.50
C GLN A 261 -20.15 -8.23 -13.38
N ARG A 262 -21.32 -8.76 -12.97
CA ARG A 262 -22.14 -9.66 -13.82
C ARG A 262 -22.57 -8.97 -15.11
N TYR A 263 -22.99 -7.71 -15.02
CA TYR A 263 -23.36 -6.92 -16.20
C TYR A 263 -22.19 -6.73 -17.17
N MET A 264 -21.01 -6.38 -16.67
CA MET A 264 -19.79 -6.25 -17.49
C MET A 264 -19.40 -7.58 -18.13
N LEU A 265 -19.45 -8.68 -17.38
CA LEU A 265 -19.16 -10.02 -17.89
C LEU A 265 -20.14 -10.42 -19.00
N ALA A 266 -21.45 -10.27 -18.76
CA ALA A 266 -22.47 -10.61 -19.74
C ALA A 266 -22.37 -9.75 -21.01
N SER A 267 -22.10 -8.45 -20.85
CA SER A 267 -21.93 -7.52 -21.97
C SER A 267 -20.68 -7.87 -22.79
N SER A 268 -19.55 -8.13 -22.13
CA SER A 268 -18.31 -8.55 -22.79
C SER A 268 -18.49 -9.87 -23.57
N LEU A 269 -19.20 -10.85 -23.00
CA LEU A 269 -19.53 -12.11 -23.66
C LEU A 269 -20.40 -11.90 -24.91
N ILE A 270 -21.34 -10.95 -24.88
CA ILE A 270 -22.16 -10.61 -26.05
C ILE A 270 -21.29 -10.02 -27.17
N GLU A 271 -20.36 -9.13 -26.84
CA GLU A 271 -19.48 -8.47 -27.80
C GLU A 271 -18.55 -9.45 -28.52
N ILE A 272 -18.02 -10.45 -27.81
CA ILE A 272 -17.23 -11.53 -28.43
C ILE A 272 -18.08 -12.63 -29.10
N GLY A 273 -19.42 -12.52 -29.04
CA GLY A 273 -20.36 -13.41 -29.70
C GLY A 273 -20.81 -14.65 -28.89
N ASP A 274 -20.38 -14.80 -27.64
CA ASP A 274 -20.79 -15.90 -26.75
C ASP A 274 -22.10 -15.60 -26.01
N LYS A 275 -23.18 -15.52 -26.78
CA LYS A 275 -24.53 -15.22 -26.27
C LYS A 275 -25.05 -16.30 -25.32
N GLN A 276 -24.56 -17.54 -25.45
CA GLN A 276 -24.99 -18.64 -24.61
C GLN A 276 -24.46 -18.46 -23.19
N ARG A 277 -23.16 -18.23 -23.02
CA ARG A 277 -22.58 -17.93 -21.69
C ARG A 277 -23.14 -16.63 -21.12
N ALA A 278 -23.32 -15.59 -21.94
CA ALA A 278 -23.92 -14.34 -21.48
C ALA A 278 -25.31 -14.56 -20.85
N THR A 279 -26.14 -15.40 -21.48
CA THR A 279 -27.46 -15.74 -20.96
C THR A 279 -27.36 -16.49 -19.63
N GLN A 280 -26.39 -17.40 -19.48
CA GLN A 280 -26.17 -18.14 -18.24
C GLN A 280 -25.74 -17.23 -17.09
N VAL A 281 -24.87 -16.25 -17.36
CA VAL A 281 -24.41 -15.27 -16.36
C VAL A 281 -25.58 -14.41 -15.84
N VAL A 282 -26.47 -13.96 -16.73
CA VAL A 282 -27.62 -13.12 -16.35
C VAL A 282 -28.71 -13.93 -15.62
N LEU A 283 -28.88 -15.20 -15.97
CA LEU A 283 -29.87 -16.09 -15.37
C LEU A 283 -29.39 -16.77 -14.07
N TYR A 284 -28.19 -16.43 -13.60
CA TYR A 284 -27.66 -16.97 -12.35
C TYR A 284 -28.60 -16.65 -11.18
N ASP A 285 -29.14 -17.69 -10.56
CA ASP A 285 -30.05 -17.62 -9.41
C ASP A 285 -29.22 -17.88 -8.15
N GLU A 286 -29.16 -16.92 -7.23
CA GLU A 286 -28.36 -16.98 -5.99
C GLU A 286 -28.79 -18.11 -5.03
N ASN A 287 -29.79 -18.93 -5.39
CA ASN A 287 -30.36 -20.00 -4.58
C ASN A 287 -30.24 -21.42 -5.18
N ALA A 288 -29.36 -21.64 -6.17
CA ALA A 288 -29.15 -22.95 -6.79
C ALA A 288 -28.10 -23.81 -6.06
#